data_AF-A0A6N8DJ69-F1
#
_entry.id   AF-A0A6N8DJ69-F1
#
_cell.length_a   1.000
_cell.length_b   1.000
_cell.length_c   1.000
_cell.angle_alpha   90.00
_cell.angle_beta   90.00
_cell.angle_gamma   90.00
#
_symmetry.space_group_name_H-M   'P 1'
#
loop_
_entity.id
_entity.type
_entity.pdbx_description
1 polymer ?
#
loop_
_entity_poly.entity_id
_entity_poly.type
_entity_poly.pdbx_seq_one_letter_code
_entity_poly.pdbx_strand_id
1 'polypeptide(L)'
;MIRRAALFAILLATPATAQEWRFCVGVAPASHESVISDIFTSGAEPARLEQRLQAWYRAHRGRTLTFQCPRGGDRLAALNGQTAALQYNRTMGYAVNGLPSNEVITALGEDVF
;
A
#
# COMPACT_ATOMS: atom_id res chain seq x y z
N MET A 1 -1.98 26.64 53.15
CA MET A 1 -3.13 26.03 52.45
C MET A 1 -2.69 25.65 51.04
N ILE A 2 -2.36 24.38 50.80
CA ILE A 2 -1.77 23.92 49.53
C ILE A 2 -2.89 23.34 48.66
N ARG A 3 -3.25 24.06 47.58
CA ARG A 3 -4.24 23.60 46.60
C ARG A 3 -3.58 22.57 45.67
N ARG A 4 -4.07 21.34 45.72
CA ARG A 4 -3.65 20.22 44.88
C ARG A 4 -4.10 20.46 43.44
N ALA A 5 -3.15 20.61 42.52
CA ALA A 5 -3.41 20.58 41.09
C ALA A 5 -3.55 19.12 40.64
N ALA A 6 -4.73 18.73 40.18
CA ALA A 6 -4.95 17.44 39.55
C ALA A 6 -4.54 17.53 38.08
N LEU A 7 -3.39 16.92 37.74
CA LEU A 7 -2.95 16.70 36.37
C LEU A 7 -3.76 15.55 35.77
N PHE A 8 -4.72 15.87 34.90
CA PHE A 8 -5.38 14.89 34.04
C PHE A 8 -4.42 14.50 32.90
N ALA A 9 -3.88 13.29 32.95
CA ALA A 9 -3.12 12.70 31.86
C ALA A 9 -4.09 12.29 30.74
N ILE A 10 -4.13 13.07 29.65
CA ILE A 10 -4.80 12.69 28.41
C ILE A 10 -3.90 11.66 27.72
N LEU A 11 -4.21 10.37 27.92
CA LEU A 11 -3.68 9.29 27.11
C LEU A 11 -4.23 9.47 25.68
N LEU A 12 -3.43 10.05 24.80
CA LEU A 12 -3.66 10.08 23.36
C LEU A 12 -3.61 8.63 22.86
N ALA A 13 -4.78 7.97 22.83
CA ALA A 13 -4.94 6.69 22.16
C ALA A 13 -4.76 6.92 20.66
N THR A 14 -3.54 6.76 20.16
CA THR A 14 -3.30 6.62 18.73
C THR A 14 -4.08 5.40 18.25
N PRO A 15 -4.91 5.50 17.18
CA PRO A 15 -5.58 4.32 16.65
C PRO A 15 -4.51 3.30 16.29
N ALA A 16 -4.57 2.14 16.93
CA ALA A 16 -3.76 1.00 16.52
C ALA A 16 -4.22 0.63 15.12
N THR A 17 -3.49 1.10 14.10
CA THR A 17 -3.72 0.72 12.72
C THR A 17 -3.53 -0.78 12.64
N ALA A 18 -4.62 -1.53 12.47
CA ALA A 18 -4.57 -2.97 12.40
C ALA A 18 -3.61 -3.38 11.27
N GLN A 19 -2.70 -4.29 11.56
CA GLN A 19 -1.83 -4.86 10.54
C GLN A 19 -2.68 -5.68 9.59
N GLU A 20 -2.84 -5.17 8.36
CA GLU A 20 -3.58 -5.82 7.29
C GLU A 20 -2.58 -6.33 6.26
N TRP A 21 -2.83 -7.52 5.69
CA TRP A 21 -2.09 -8.00 4.53
C TRP A 21 -2.62 -7.32 3.28
N ARG A 22 -1.74 -6.77 2.45
CA ARG A 22 -2.12 -5.94 1.31
C ARG A 22 -1.25 -6.22 0.11
N PHE A 23 -1.72 -5.77 -1.05
CA PHE A 23 -0.94 -5.62 -2.26
C PHE A 23 -1.39 -4.31 -2.94
N CYS A 24 -0.59 -3.83 -3.87
CA CYS A 24 -0.93 -2.68 -4.70
C CYS A 24 -0.85 -3.06 -6.18
N VAL A 25 -1.76 -2.52 -6.97
CA VAL A 25 -1.72 -2.62 -8.43
C VAL A 25 -1.62 -1.23 -9.03
N GLY A 26 -0.59 -0.99 -9.82
CA GLY A 26 -0.42 0.19 -10.66
C GLY A 26 -0.89 -0.11 -12.08
N VAL A 27 -1.60 0.82 -12.71
CA VAL A 27 -2.00 0.72 -14.12
C VAL A 27 -1.66 2.01 -14.89
N ALA A 28 -1.19 1.86 -16.11
CA ALA A 28 -1.02 2.93 -17.09
C ALA A 28 -1.76 2.54 -18.38
N PRO A 29 -3.04 2.95 -18.52
CA PRO A 29 -3.87 2.59 -19.67
C PRO A 29 -3.26 3.00 -21.02
N ALA A 30 -2.67 4.20 -21.09
CA ALA A 30 -2.08 4.72 -22.32
C ALA A 30 -0.93 3.86 -22.89
N SER A 31 -0.21 3.13 -22.03
CA SER A 31 0.91 2.28 -22.43
C SER A 31 0.64 0.78 -22.25
N HIS A 32 -0.60 0.40 -21.92
CA HIS A 32 -0.97 -0.99 -21.62
C HIS A 32 0.01 -1.66 -20.63
N GLU A 33 0.44 -0.94 -19.60
CA GLU A 33 1.33 -1.47 -18.55
C GLU A 33 0.57 -1.58 -17.23
N SER A 34 0.81 -2.66 -16.51
CA SER A 34 0.42 -2.83 -15.12
C SER A 34 1.60 -3.31 -14.28
N VAL A 35 1.59 -2.93 -13.02
CA VAL A 35 2.58 -3.32 -12.02
C VAL A 35 1.82 -3.88 -10.84
N ILE A 36 2.22 -5.03 -10.34
CA ILE A 36 1.62 -5.65 -9.16
C ILE A 36 2.70 -5.84 -8.12
N SER A 37 2.50 -5.25 -6.95
CA SER A 37 3.41 -5.43 -5.83
C SER A 37 3.32 -6.82 -5.27
N ASP A 38 4.42 -7.30 -4.69
CA ASP A 38 4.36 -8.37 -3.71
C ASP A 38 3.42 -7.99 -2.55
N ILE A 39 2.91 -9.00 -1.86
CA ILE A 39 2.11 -8.77 -0.66
C ILE A 39 2.99 -8.25 0.48
N PHE A 40 2.46 -7.33 1.27
CA PHE A 40 3.12 -6.73 2.42
C PHE A 40 2.12 -6.47 3.53
N THR A 41 2.57 -6.20 4.75
CA THR A 41 1.68 -5.77 5.82
C THR A 41 1.75 -4.28 6.02
N SER A 42 0.59 -3.64 6.20
CA SER A 42 0.51 -2.21 6.47
C SER A 42 -0.79 -1.86 7.17
N GLY A 43 -0.70 -0.91 8.09
CA GLY A 43 -1.85 -0.27 8.72
C GLY A 43 -2.15 1.12 8.15
N ALA A 44 -1.36 1.57 7.17
CA ALA A 44 -1.52 2.90 6.59
C ALA A 44 -2.79 3.00 5.72
N GLU A 45 -3.31 4.22 5.61
CA GLU A 45 -4.45 4.52 4.76
C GLU A 45 -4.14 4.25 3.27
N PRO A 46 -5.07 3.65 2.49
CA PRO A 46 -4.85 3.32 1.08
C PRO A 46 -4.30 4.49 0.27
N ALA A 47 -4.92 5.68 0.41
CA ALA A 47 -4.52 6.88 -0.34
C ALA A 47 -3.06 7.30 -0.06
N ARG A 48 -2.57 7.09 1.16
CA ARG A 48 -1.17 7.37 1.52
C ARG A 48 -0.23 6.39 0.82
N LEU A 49 -0.56 5.10 0.83
CA LEU A 49 0.21 4.06 0.15
C LEU A 49 0.27 4.30 -1.37
N GLU A 50 -0.89 4.59 -1.96
CA GLU A 50 -1.04 4.85 -3.39
C GLU A 50 -0.24 6.08 -3.83
N GLN A 51 -0.36 7.19 -3.10
CA GLN A 51 0.38 8.42 -3.40
C GLN A 51 1.90 8.21 -3.30
N ARG A 52 2.37 7.50 -2.27
CA ARG A 52 3.79 7.22 -2.09
C ARG A 52 4.34 6.32 -3.18
N LEU A 53 3.64 5.24 -3.53
CA LEU A 53 4.03 4.34 -4.61
C LEU A 53 4.05 5.05 -5.95
N GLN A 54 3.03 5.86 -6.25
CA GLN A 54 2.99 6.64 -7.48
C GLN A 54 4.16 7.62 -7.58
N ALA A 55 4.46 8.35 -6.49
CA ALA A 55 5.58 9.28 -6.45
C ALA A 55 6.93 8.56 -6.62
N TRP A 56 7.13 7.47 -5.89
CA TRP A 56 8.35 6.66 -5.95
C TRP A 56 8.55 6.06 -7.34
N TYR A 57 7.50 5.45 -7.92
CA TYR A 57 7.58 4.79 -9.22
C TYR A 57 7.87 5.81 -10.33
N ARG A 58 7.25 6.99 -10.27
CA ARG A 58 7.56 8.09 -11.20
C ARG A 58 9.02 8.52 -11.09
N ALA A 59 9.55 8.67 -9.88
CA ALA A 59 10.93 9.08 -9.66
C ALA A 59 11.96 8.05 -10.13
N HIS A 60 11.69 6.75 -9.94
CA HIS A 60 12.68 5.68 -10.17
C HIS A 60 12.54 5.00 -11.53
N ARG A 61 11.32 4.97 -12.10
CA ARG A 61 11.04 4.31 -13.38
C ARG A 61 10.71 5.30 -14.50
N GLY A 62 10.56 6.60 -14.19
CA GLY A 62 10.22 7.63 -15.17
C GLY A 62 8.82 7.50 -15.77
N ARG A 63 7.94 6.70 -15.14
CA ARG A 63 6.60 6.39 -15.64
C ARG A 63 5.55 6.72 -14.60
N THR A 64 4.39 7.19 -15.05
CA THR A 64 3.25 7.49 -14.18
C THR A 64 2.23 6.38 -14.28
N LEU A 65 2.01 5.66 -13.18
CA LEU A 65 0.93 4.69 -13.03
C LEU A 65 -0.03 5.20 -11.96
N THR A 66 -1.31 4.87 -12.11
CA THR A 66 -2.30 5.04 -11.05
C THR A 66 -2.28 3.79 -10.19
N PHE A 67 -1.91 3.93 -8.92
CA PHE A 67 -1.88 2.82 -7.97
C PHE A 67 -3.20 2.69 -7.23
N GLN A 68 -3.59 1.46 -6.94
CA GLN A 68 -4.70 1.09 -6.09
C GLN A 68 -4.19 0.06 -5.06
N CYS A 69 -4.35 0.36 -3.79
CA CYS A 69 -3.86 -0.45 -2.67
C CYS A 69 -5.03 -0.90 -1.79
N PRO A 70 -5.82 -1.89 -2.23
CA PRO A 70 -6.99 -2.33 -1.48
C PRO A 70 -6.63 -2.68 -0.03
N ARG A 71 -7.55 -2.37 0.89
CA ARG A 71 -7.49 -2.93 2.25
C ARG A 71 -7.66 -4.43 2.14
N GLY A 72 -6.75 -5.17 2.73
CA GLY A 72 -6.87 -6.62 2.78
C GLY A 72 -7.18 -7.06 4.20
N GLY A 73 -7.74 -8.25 4.30
CA GLY A 73 -7.93 -8.91 5.58
C GLY A 73 -6.73 -9.78 5.90
N ASP A 74 -6.95 -11.08 5.91
CA ASP A 74 -5.87 -12.06 6.05
C ASP A 74 -4.98 -12.15 4.79
N ARG A 75 -3.86 -12.85 4.96
CA ARG A 75 -2.87 -13.07 3.90
C ARG A 75 -3.45 -13.77 2.67
N LEU A 76 -4.39 -14.70 2.86
CA LEU A 76 -4.97 -15.48 1.76
C LEU A 76 -5.87 -14.59 0.90
N ALA A 77 -6.65 -13.71 1.52
CA ALA A 77 -7.46 -12.72 0.82
C ALA A 77 -6.58 -11.77 -0.02
N ALA A 78 -5.45 -11.31 0.54
CA ALA A 78 -4.50 -10.48 -0.20
C ALA A 78 -3.89 -11.22 -1.41
N LEU A 79 -3.48 -12.48 -1.24
CA LEU A 79 -2.95 -13.31 -2.34
C LEU A 79 -3.99 -13.60 -3.41
N ASN A 80 -5.24 -13.88 -3.03
CA ASN A 80 -6.33 -14.11 -3.96
C ASN A 80 -6.64 -12.83 -4.76
N GLY A 81 -6.69 -11.67 -4.09
CA GLY A 81 -6.86 -10.38 -4.74
C GLY A 81 -5.72 -10.05 -5.72
N GLN A 82 -4.48 -10.29 -5.31
CA GLN A 82 -3.29 -10.13 -6.16
C GLN A 82 -3.38 -11.02 -7.41
N THR A 83 -3.75 -12.29 -7.23
CA THR A 83 -3.92 -13.26 -8.32
C THR A 83 -5.03 -12.83 -9.27
N ALA A 84 -6.16 -12.35 -8.73
CA ALA A 84 -7.28 -11.86 -9.54
C ALA A 84 -6.88 -10.62 -10.35
N ALA A 85 -6.14 -9.68 -9.77
CA ALA A 85 -5.62 -8.50 -10.46
C ALA A 85 -4.65 -8.89 -11.58
N LEU A 86 -3.76 -9.87 -11.33
CA LEU A 86 -2.84 -10.42 -12.34
C LEU A 86 -3.61 -11.04 -13.51
N GLN A 87 -4.61 -11.87 -13.24
CA GLN A 87 -5.43 -12.51 -14.28
C GLN A 87 -6.25 -11.49 -15.08
N TYR A 88 -6.83 -10.49 -14.39
CA TYR A 88 -7.59 -9.42 -15.03
C TYR A 88 -6.71 -8.61 -15.98
N ASN A 89 -5.56 -8.11 -15.51
CA ASN A 89 -4.65 -7.31 -16.33
C ASN A 89 -4.13 -8.09 -17.54
N ARG A 90 -3.82 -9.39 -17.38
CA ARG A 90 -3.45 -10.27 -18.51
C ARG A 90 -4.57 -10.41 -19.53
N THR A 91 -5.80 -10.65 -19.07
CA THR A 91 -6.98 -10.76 -19.94
C THR A 91 -7.23 -9.47 -20.72
N MET A 92 -6.99 -8.32 -20.09
CA MET A 92 -7.11 -7.00 -20.70
C MET A 92 -5.93 -6.62 -21.62
N GLY A 93 -4.94 -7.51 -21.78
CA GLY A 93 -3.79 -7.29 -22.65
C GLY A 93 -2.72 -6.35 -22.09
N TYR A 94 -2.68 -6.14 -20.78
CA TYR A 94 -1.63 -5.37 -20.14
C TYR A 94 -0.35 -6.21 -20.00
N ALA A 95 0.80 -5.58 -20.22
CA ALA A 95 2.08 -6.09 -19.74
C ALA A 95 2.07 -6.04 -18.20
N VAL A 96 2.21 -7.19 -17.54
CA VAL A 96 2.14 -7.29 -16.07
C VAL A 96 3.53 -7.49 -15.50
N ASN A 97 4.03 -6.46 -14.82
CA ASN A 97 5.33 -6.45 -14.15
C ASN A 97 5.16 -6.66 -12.64
N GLY A 98 6.09 -7.39 -12.01
CA GLY A 98 6.15 -7.50 -10.56
C GLY A 98 6.87 -6.30 -9.94
N LEU A 99 6.40 -5.83 -8.79
CA LEU A 99 7.12 -4.90 -7.92
C LEU A 99 7.53 -5.66 -6.65
N PRO A 100 8.79 -6.14 -6.58
CA PRO A 100 9.23 -7.06 -5.54
C PRO A 100 9.27 -6.40 -4.16
N SER A 101 9.17 -7.19 -3.09
CA SER A 101 9.06 -6.68 -1.71
C SER A 101 10.14 -5.66 -1.32
N ASN A 102 11.39 -5.81 -1.79
CA ASN A 102 12.46 -4.85 -1.52
C ASN A 102 12.17 -3.46 -2.13
N GLU A 103 11.57 -3.40 -3.31
CA GLU A 103 11.16 -2.14 -3.93
C GLU A 103 9.94 -1.55 -3.23
N VAL A 104 9.00 -2.41 -2.80
CA VAL A 104 7.84 -2.00 -1.98
C VAL A 104 8.30 -1.36 -0.67
N ILE A 105 9.22 -2.01 0.06
CA ILE A 105 9.80 -1.48 1.30
C ILE A 105 10.53 -0.16 1.03
N THR A 106 11.27 -0.06 -0.08
CA THR A 106 11.97 1.19 -0.44
C THR A 106 10.98 2.32 -0.73
N ALA A 107 9.85 2.03 -1.39
CA ALA A 107 8.83 3.02 -1.73
C ALA A 107 8.02 3.48 -0.52
N LEU A 108 7.60 2.52 0.31
CA LEU A 108 6.65 2.72 1.41
C LEU A 108 7.31 2.89 2.78
N GLY A 109 8.59 2.55 2.92
CA GLY A 109 9.38 2.77 4.15
C GLY A 109 8.65 2.30 5.42
N GLU A 110 8.48 3.22 6.36
CA GLU A 110 7.83 2.98 7.67
C GLU A 110 6.35 2.56 7.59
N ASP A 111 5.73 2.65 6.41
CA ASP A 111 4.35 2.19 6.21
C ASP A 111 4.28 0.66 6.00
N VAL A 112 5.41 -0.06 5.95
CA VAL A 112 5.49 -1.52 5.80
C VAL A 112 6.05 -2.15 7.07
N PHE A 113 5.47 -3.28 7.49
CA PHE A 113 5.96 -4.12 8.60
C PHE A 113 6.38 -5.51 8.13
#